data_AF-A0A0D3LH07-F1
#
_entry.id   AF-A0A0D3LH07-F1
#
_cell.length_a   1.000
_cell.length_b   1.000
_cell.length_c   1.000
_cell.angle_alpha   90.00
_cell.angle_beta   90.00
_cell.angle_gamma   90.00
#
_symmetry.space_group_name_H-M   'P 1'
#
loop_
_entity.id
_entity.type
_entity.pdbx_description
1 polymer ?
#
loop_
_entity_poly.entity_id
_entity_poly.type
_entity_poly.pdbx_seq_one_letter_code
_entity_poly.pdbx_strand_id
1 'polypeptide(L)'
;MLLSMGYSLQAQDGTNSSLSRQFQNMKEGANNYQEYKVVRERNLDEFWKNVQDTIAARQRQMLESRQQIQDQQLEIKRLSQEINERNQELEESEAENATIQVLGMNIQKEAYVTFNWVVIGLLLLILAVVLYNHRNSKRFAVRKRSEFEMLEQEFQDFKNRSRERETKLMRELQTERNAVEELNQQLVAAQRGKPGV
;
A
#
# COMPACT_ATOMS: atom_id res chain seq x y z
N MET A 1 25.90 7.48 19.13
CA MET A 1 27.19 7.98 19.64
C MET A 1 27.44 9.35 19.02
N LEU A 2 27.10 10.42 19.73
CA LEU A 2 27.41 11.79 19.32
C LEU A 2 28.66 12.21 20.09
N LEU A 3 29.80 12.20 19.43
CA LEU A 3 31.08 12.66 20.00
C LEU A 3 31.10 14.19 19.95
N SER A 4 30.79 14.82 21.08
CA SER A 4 31.06 16.22 21.34
C SER A 4 32.57 16.42 21.46
N MET A 5 33.22 16.83 20.37
CA MET A 5 34.59 17.36 20.41
C MET A 5 34.56 18.72 21.10
N GLY A 6 35.11 18.77 22.32
CA GLY A 6 35.44 20.01 22.99
C GLY A 6 36.67 20.63 22.31
N TYR A 7 36.52 21.80 21.72
CA TYR A 7 37.65 22.62 21.30
C TYR A 7 38.24 23.29 22.53
N SER A 8 39.32 22.74 23.07
CA SER A 8 40.18 23.48 24.00
C SER A 8 41.04 24.44 23.18
N LEU A 9 40.63 25.71 23.14
CA LEU A 9 41.48 26.82 22.71
C LEU A 9 42.63 26.98 23.72
N GLN A 10 43.74 26.30 23.44
CA GLN A 10 45.00 26.59 24.10
C GLN A 10 45.65 27.75 23.34
N ALA A 11 45.29 28.97 23.74
CA ALA A 11 46.01 30.17 23.32
C ALA A 11 47.43 30.10 23.89
N GLN A 12 48.34 29.57 23.10
CA GLN A 12 49.77 29.55 23.41
C GLN A 12 50.34 30.94 23.09
N ASP A 13 50.02 31.92 23.95
CA ASP A 13 50.64 33.24 23.94
C ASP A 13 51.97 33.19 24.72
N GLY A 14 52.91 32.41 24.16
CA GLY A 14 54.27 32.28 24.68
C GLY A 14 55.14 33.45 24.22
N THR A 15 55.54 34.30 25.17
CA THR A 15 56.74 35.15 25.10
C THR A 15 56.84 36.18 23.98
N ASN A 16 55.74 36.79 23.55
CA ASN A 16 55.80 38.07 22.83
C ASN A 16 55.31 39.19 23.77
N SER A 17 56.23 39.81 24.52
CA SER A 17 55.99 41.20 24.88
C SER A 17 55.70 41.92 23.57
N SER A 18 54.50 42.50 23.43
CA SER A 18 54.04 43.07 22.16
C SER A 18 55.14 43.91 21.52
N LEU A 19 55.26 43.92 20.20
CA LEU A 19 56.22 44.76 19.47
C LEU A 19 56.21 46.21 20.00
N SER A 20 55.03 46.71 20.35
CA SER A 20 54.86 48.00 21.04
C SER A 20 55.60 48.09 22.37
N ARG A 21 55.53 47.06 23.23
CA ARG A 21 56.29 46.98 24.48
C ARG A 21 57.80 46.87 24.24
N GLN A 22 58.25 46.09 23.25
CA GLN A 22 59.67 46.00 22.91
C GLN A 22 60.22 47.35 22.42
N PHE A 23 59.45 48.05 21.58
CA PHE A 23 59.77 49.39 21.12
C PHE A 23 59.82 50.41 22.26
N GLN A 24 58.84 50.36 23.17
CA GLN A 24 58.73 51.28 24.30
C GLN A 24 59.88 51.07 25.29
N ASN A 25 60.23 49.81 25.59
CA ASN A 25 61.40 49.46 26.40
C ASN A 25 62.72 49.93 25.77
N MET A 26 62.86 49.79 24.44
CA MET A 26 64.03 50.29 23.71
C MET A 26 64.14 51.82 23.79
N LYS A 27 63.02 52.54 23.71
CA LYS A 27 62.96 54.01 23.80
C LYS A 27 63.24 54.52 25.22
N GLU A 28 62.74 53.83 26.24
CA GLU A 28 62.95 54.17 27.65
C GLU A 28 64.41 53.93 28.06
N GLY A 29 65.00 52.80 27.66
CA GLY A 29 66.40 52.46 27.94
C GLY A 29 67.45 53.22 27.12
N ALA A 30 67.02 54.05 26.15
CA ALA A 30 67.90 54.86 25.33
C ALA A 30 68.34 56.15 26.05
N ASN A 31 69.61 56.52 25.91
CA ASN A 31 70.17 57.74 26.51
C ASN A 31 69.64 58.97 25.78
N ASN A 32 69.42 60.07 26.50
CA ASN A 32 68.96 61.32 25.90
C ASN A 32 70.17 62.22 25.58
N TYR A 33 70.23 62.74 24.37
CA TYR A 33 71.21 63.75 23.94
C TYR A 33 70.48 64.89 23.25
N GLN A 34 70.39 66.05 23.91
CA GLN A 34 69.56 67.17 23.48
C GLN A 34 68.09 66.73 23.25
N GLU A 35 67.57 66.89 22.04
CA GLU A 35 66.22 66.49 21.63
C GLU A 35 66.19 65.07 21.02
N TYR A 36 67.30 64.33 21.04
CA TYR A 36 67.46 63.02 20.41
C TYR A 36 67.64 61.88 21.42
N LYS A 37 67.12 60.69 21.09
CA LYS A 37 67.36 59.45 21.84
C LYS A 37 68.45 58.61 21.17
N VAL A 38 69.53 58.35 21.89
CA VAL A 38 70.65 57.50 21.46
C VAL A 38 70.34 56.06 21.86
N VAL A 39 70.03 55.25 20.85
CA VAL A 39 69.77 53.82 20.99
C VAL A 39 71.05 53.05 20.63
N ARG A 40 71.32 51.95 21.34
CA ARG A 40 72.42 51.05 20.97
C ARG A 40 72.03 50.29 19.70
N GLU A 41 72.93 50.24 18.72
CA GLU A 41 72.72 49.58 17.43
C GLU A 41 72.22 48.14 17.58
N ARG A 42 72.84 47.34 18.46
CA ARG A 42 72.39 45.97 18.78
C ARG A 42 70.90 45.87 19.15
N ASN A 43 70.39 46.80 19.96
CA ASN A 43 69.01 46.76 20.41
C ASN A 43 68.05 47.11 19.26
N LEU A 44 68.49 48.00 18.36
CA LEU A 44 67.74 48.36 17.16
C LEU A 44 67.70 47.17 16.19
N ASP A 45 68.82 46.47 15.99
CA ASP A 45 68.92 45.29 15.14
C ASP A 45 68.07 44.13 15.67
N GLU A 46 68.11 43.88 16.97
CA GLU A 46 67.27 42.86 17.62
C GLU A 46 65.78 43.18 17.47
N PHE A 47 65.38 44.43 17.68
CA PHE A 47 64.00 44.87 17.47
C PHE A 47 63.59 44.69 16.01
N TRP A 48 64.42 45.11 15.07
CA TRP A 48 64.15 44.98 13.64
C TRP A 48 64.01 43.51 13.21
N LYS A 49 64.87 42.64 13.72
CA LYS A 49 64.76 41.20 13.52
C LYS A 49 63.43 40.65 14.02
N ASN A 50 63.01 41.04 15.23
CA ASN A 50 61.72 40.61 15.80
C ASN A 50 60.51 41.14 15.00
N VAL A 51 60.59 42.36 14.45
CA VAL A 51 59.58 42.91 13.51
C VAL A 51 59.49 42.02 12.28
N GLN A 52 60.63 41.75 11.65
CA GLN A 52 60.70 40.96 10.42
C GLN A 52 60.20 39.52 10.63
N ASP A 53 60.60 38.88 11.73
CA ASP A 53 60.15 37.54 12.12
C ASP A 53 58.64 37.50 12.34
N THR A 54 58.07 38.52 12.99
CA THR A 54 56.62 38.62 13.19
C THR A 54 55.87 38.79 11.87
N ILE A 55 56.34 39.65 10.97
CA ILE A 55 55.74 39.85 9.65
C ILE A 55 55.81 38.54 8.85
N ALA A 56 56.97 37.87 8.84
CA ALA A 56 57.17 36.61 8.14
C ALA A 56 56.28 35.49 8.71
N ALA A 57 56.08 35.45 10.03
CA ALA A 57 55.18 34.51 10.68
C ALA A 57 53.71 34.78 10.31
N ARG A 58 53.28 36.04 10.33
CA ARG A 58 51.92 36.44 9.92
C ARG A 58 51.66 36.13 8.45
N GLN A 59 52.65 36.35 7.58
CA GLN A 59 52.52 36.04 6.16
C GLN A 59 52.43 34.53 5.91
N ARG A 60 53.21 33.72 6.64
CA ARG A 60 53.10 32.26 6.63
C ARG A 60 51.72 31.79 7.09
N GLN A 61 51.22 32.29 8.22
CA GLN A 61 49.86 31.99 8.69
C GLN A 61 48.79 32.38 7.67
N MET A 62 48.93 33.54 7.02
CA MET A 62 47.98 33.97 5.99
C MET A 62 47.99 33.04 4.77
N LEU A 63 49.16 32.54 4.36
CA LEU A 63 49.27 31.56 3.27
C LEU A 63 48.64 30.23 3.67
N GLU A 64 48.92 29.73 4.88
CA GLU A 64 48.33 28.50 5.42
C GLU A 64 46.81 28.59 5.51
N SER A 65 46.26 29.69 6.05
CA SER A 65 44.81 29.90 6.12
C SER A 65 44.18 30.00 4.73
N ARG A 66 44.85 30.64 3.75
CA ARG A 66 44.36 30.67 2.36
C ARG A 66 44.34 29.28 1.73
N GLN A 67 45.36 28.46 1.99
CA GLN A 67 45.40 27.07 1.53
C GLN A 67 44.27 26.26 2.14
N GLN A 68 44.06 26.37 3.47
CA GLN A 68 42.95 25.69 4.14
C GLN A 68 41.59 26.12 3.59
N ILE A 69 41.39 27.40 3.29
CA ILE A 69 40.15 27.89 2.67
C ILE A 69 39.96 27.28 1.27
N GLN A 70 41.02 27.17 0.47
CA GLN A 70 40.93 26.51 -0.84
C GLN A 70 40.59 25.02 -0.71
N ASP A 71 41.24 24.32 0.21
CA ASP A 71 40.97 22.89 0.46
C ASP A 71 39.53 22.67 0.93
N GLN A 72 39.04 23.52 1.85
CA GLN A 72 37.64 23.50 2.30
C GLN A 72 36.66 23.80 1.16
N GLN A 73 36.96 24.76 0.27
CA GLN A 73 36.11 25.04 -0.89
C GLN A 73 36.05 23.86 -1.86
N LEU A 74 37.16 23.14 -2.05
CA LEU A 74 37.18 21.93 -2.87
C LEU A 74 36.35 20.81 -2.23
N GLU A 75 36.48 20.64 -0.91
CA GLU A 75 35.69 19.65 -0.17
C GLU A 75 34.18 19.96 -0.20
N ILE A 76 33.79 21.24 -0.04
CA ILE A 76 32.39 21.68 -0.15
C ILE A 76 31.86 21.40 -1.56
N LYS A 77 32.64 21.70 -2.62
CA LYS A 77 32.24 21.38 -3.99
C LYS A 77 32.05 19.88 -4.20
N ARG A 78 32.99 19.07 -3.70
CA ARG A 78 32.92 17.60 -3.77
C ARG A 78 31.68 17.08 -3.04
N LEU A 79 31.44 17.52 -1.81
CA LEU A 79 30.27 17.14 -1.01
C LEU A 79 28.96 17.57 -1.67
N SER A 80 28.91 18.79 -2.22
CA SER A 80 27.73 19.27 -2.94
C SER A 80 27.44 18.45 -4.19
N GLN A 81 28.48 18.03 -4.91
CA GLN A 81 28.34 17.16 -6.07
C GLN A 81 27.86 15.76 -5.65
N GLU A 82 28.46 15.17 -4.61
CA GLU A 82 28.07 13.87 -4.07
C GLU A 82 26.61 13.87 -3.57
N ILE A 83 26.16 14.94 -2.91
CA ILE A 83 24.76 15.11 -2.50
C ILE A 83 23.83 15.17 -3.72
N ASN A 84 24.22 15.89 -4.77
CA ASN A 84 23.40 16.01 -5.98
C ASN A 84 23.30 14.66 -6.71
N GLU A 85 24.42 13.93 -6.85
CA GLU A 85 24.46 12.59 -7.43
C GLU A 85 23.61 11.61 -6.62
N ARG A 86 23.71 11.62 -5.28
CA ARG A 86 22.89 10.80 -4.38
C ARG A 86 21.40 11.12 -4.49
N ASN A 87 21.04 12.39 -4.61
CA ASN A 87 19.63 12.79 -4.77
C ASN A 87 19.09 12.33 -6.12
N GLN A 88 19.88 12.40 -7.19
CA GLN A 88 19.50 11.86 -8.50
C GLN A 88 19.34 10.33 -8.45
N GLU A 89 20.27 9.62 -7.82
CA GLU A 89 20.21 8.17 -7.61
C GLU A 89 18.97 7.77 -6.77
N LEU A 90 18.62 8.57 -5.77
CA LEU A 90 17.40 8.39 -4.97
C LEU A 90 16.13 8.64 -5.78
N GLU A 91 16.08 9.69 -6.60
CA GLU A 91 14.92 10.01 -7.45
C GLU A 91 14.73 8.95 -8.54
N GLU A 92 15.82 8.47 -9.14
CA GLU A 92 15.82 7.37 -10.10
C GLU A 92 15.40 6.04 -9.44
N SER A 93 15.93 5.75 -8.24
CA SER A 93 15.57 4.57 -7.45
C SER A 93 14.13 4.63 -6.95
N GLU A 94 13.61 5.79 -6.56
CA GLU A 94 12.19 5.97 -6.22
C GLU A 94 11.31 5.77 -7.46
N ALA A 95 11.71 6.28 -8.63
CA ALA A 95 11.00 6.05 -9.88
C ALA A 95 11.01 4.58 -10.29
N GLU A 96 12.14 3.89 -10.12
CA GLU A 96 12.28 2.46 -10.45
C GLU A 96 11.51 1.58 -9.46
N ASN A 97 11.65 1.83 -8.14
CA ASN A 97 10.91 1.12 -7.07
C ASN A 97 9.42 1.45 -7.04
N ALA A 98 9.00 2.59 -7.58
CA ALA A 98 7.61 2.91 -7.79
C ALA A 98 6.98 2.01 -8.87
N THR A 99 7.77 1.28 -9.66
CA THR A 99 7.26 0.35 -10.67
C THR A 99 7.50 -1.10 -10.29
N ILE A 100 6.46 -1.93 -10.42
CA ILE A 100 6.56 -3.38 -10.28
C ILE A 100 6.41 -3.98 -11.67
N GLN A 101 7.31 -4.88 -12.04
CA GLN A 101 7.16 -5.68 -13.27
C GLN A 101 6.03 -6.69 -13.09
N VAL A 102 4.92 -6.46 -13.78
CA VAL A 102 3.80 -7.40 -13.85
C VAL A 102 3.58 -7.74 -15.32
N LEU A 103 3.75 -9.02 -15.68
CA LEU A 103 3.62 -9.52 -17.06
C LEU A 103 4.55 -8.80 -18.08
N GLY A 104 5.74 -8.39 -17.65
CA GLY A 104 6.72 -7.70 -18.50
C GLY A 104 6.44 -6.20 -18.74
N MET A 105 5.39 -5.65 -18.13
CA MET A 105 5.11 -4.21 -18.13
C MET A 105 5.39 -3.61 -16.75
N ASN A 106 6.00 -2.43 -16.73
CA ASN A 106 6.24 -1.67 -15.51
C ASN A 106 4.96 -0.94 -15.11
N ILE A 107 4.34 -1.34 -14.00
CA ILE A 107 3.12 -0.72 -13.48
C ILE A 107 3.45 -0.02 -12.16
N GLN A 108 2.96 1.21 -11.97
CA GLN A 108 3.11 1.93 -10.71
C GLN A 108 2.51 1.13 -9.54
N LYS A 109 3.22 1.08 -8.41
CA LYS A 109 2.88 0.31 -7.21
C LYS A 109 1.50 0.69 -6.66
N GLU A 110 1.17 1.97 -6.64
CA GLU A 110 -0.16 2.46 -6.22
C GLU A 110 -1.28 2.00 -7.17
N ALA A 111 -1.03 2.06 -8.47
CA ALA A 111 -1.96 1.57 -9.48
C ALA A 111 -2.15 0.05 -9.36
N TYR A 112 -1.07 -0.71 -9.11
CA TYR A 112 -1.15 -2.15 -8.89
C TYR A 112 -1.97 -2.50 -7.63
N VAL A 113 -1.68 -1.87 -6.49
CA VAL A 113 -2.42 -2.12 -5.25
C VAL A 113 -3.91 -1.80 -5.44
N THR A 114 -4.23 -0.66 -6.03
CA THR A 114 -5.62 -0.27 -6.30
C THR A 114 -6.31 -1.24 -7.26
N PHE A 115 -5.67 -1.58 -8.37
CA PHE A 115 -6.20 -2.53 -9.35
C PHE A 115 -6.44 -3.91 -8.74
N ASN A 116 -5.52 -4.40 -7.91
CA ASN A 116 -5.63 -5.70 -7.26
C ASN A 116 -6.84 -5.76 -6.32
N TRP A 117 -7.06 -4.72 -5.51
CA TRP A 117 -8.25 -4.62 -4.65
C TRP A 117 -9.55 -4.54 -5.46
N VAL A 118 -9.56 -3.86 -6.61
CA VAL A 118 -10.71 -3.84 -7.52
C VAL A 118 -11.01 -5.24 -8.06
N VAL A 119 -9.99 -5.98 -8.51
CA VAL A 119 -10.16 -7.35 -9.01
C VAL A 119 -10.70 -8.27 -7.91
N ILE A 120 -10.13 -8.20 -6.70
CA ILE A 120 -10.62 -8.97 -5.54
C ILE A 120 -12.08 -8.60 -5.22
N GLY A 121 -12.40 -7.31 -5.19
CA GLY A 121 -13.76 -6.82 -4.93
C GLY A 121 -14.77 -7.30 -5.95
N LEU A 122 -14.41 -7.27 -7.25
CA LEU A 122 -15.25 -7.79 -8.32
C LEU A 122 -15.49 -9.29 -8.17
N LEU A 123 -14.46 -10.06 -7.87
CA LEU A 123 -14.56 -11.51 -7.66
C LEU A 123 -15.48 -11.85 -6.47
N LEU A 124 -15.35 -11.11 -5.38
CA LEU A 124 -16.21 -11.25 -4.20
C LEU A 124 -17.66 -10.90 -4.51
N LEU A 125 -17.90 -9.86 -5.31
CA LEU A 125 -19.25 -9.48 -5.74
C LEU A 125 -19.89 -10.58 -6.59
N ILE A 126 -19.17 -11.11 -7.58
CA ILE A 126 -19.63 -12.24 -8.40
C ILE A 126 -19.93 -13.45 -7.52
N LEU A 127 -19.04 -13.78 -6.58
CA LEU A 127 -19.24 -14.90 -5.65
C LEU A 127 -20.48 -14.68 -4.77
N ALA A 128 -20.69 -13.47 -4.26
CA ALA A 128 -21.88 -13.14 -3.48
C ALA A 128 -23.17 -13.31 -4.29
N VAL A 129 -23.17 -12.88 -5.56
CA VAL A 129 -24.30 -13.08 -6.48
C VAL A 129 -24.57 -14.56 -6.73
N VAL A 130 -23.53 -15.36 -6.96
CA VAL A 130 -23.67 -16.81 -7.17
C VAL A 130 -24.21 -17.50 -5.92
N LEU A 131 -23.72 -17.15 -4.73
CA LEU A 131 -24.20 -17.71 -3.47
C LEU A 131 -25.66 -17.33 -3.19
N TYR A 132 -26.03 -16.08 -3.45
CA TYR A 132 -27.41 -15.62 -3.35
C TYR A 132 -28.33 -16.37 -4.33
N ASN A 133 -27.91 -16.46 -5.59
CA ASN A 133 -28.67 -17.17 -6.62
C ASN A 133 -28.77 -18.66 -6.32
N HIS A 134 -27.71 -19.29 -5.80
CA HIS A 134 -27.71 -20.71 -5.44
C HIS A 134 -28.67 -21.01 -4.28
N ARG A 135 -28.79 -20.10 -3.29
CA ARG A 135 -29.79 -20.20 -2.21
C ARG A 135 -31.21 -20.05 -2.75
N ASN A 136 -31.43 -19.11 -3.67
CA ASN A 136 -32.74 -18.88 -4.29
C ASN A 136 -33.15 -20.05 -5.21
N SER A 137 -32.21 -20.55 -6.01
CA SER A 137 -32.41 -21.68 -6.93
C SER A 137 -32.75 -22.97 -6.18
N LYS A 138 -32.14 -23.23 -5.02
CA LYS A 138 -32.52 -24.34 -4.15
C LYS A 138 -33.96 -24.23 -3.66
N ARG A 139 -34.43 -23.04 -3.29
CA ARG A 139 -35.83 -22.81 -2.89
C ARG A 139 -36.80 -23.01 -4.06
N PHE A 140 -36.43 -22.52 -5.24
CA PHE A 140 -37.24 -22.69 -6.44
C PHE A 140 -37.34 -24.16 -6.88
N ALA A 141 -36.23 -24.91 -6.83
CA ALA A 141 -36.20 -26.34 -7.15
C ALA A 141 -37.05 -27.17 -6.18
N VAL A 142 -36.97 -26.89 -4.87
CA VAL A 142 -37.81 -27.57 -3.85
C VAL A 142 -39.29 -27.27 -4.05
N ARG A 143 -39.66 -26.02 -4.35
CA ARG A 143 -41.06 -25.65 -4.66
C ARG A 143 -41.57 -26.38 -5.90
N LYS A 144 -40.79 -26.40 -6.99
CA LYS A 144 -41.17 -27.09 -8.22
C LYS A 144 -41.35 -28.59 -8.01
N ARG A 145 -40.51 -29.21 -7.18
CA ARG A 145 -40.67 -30.62 -6.81
C ARG A 145 -41.94 -30.87 -6.00
N SER A 146 -42.23 -30.02 -5.03
CA SER A 146 -43.47 -30.11 -4.23
C SER A 146 -44.72 -29.86 -5.08
N GLU A 147 -44.71 -28.90 -6.00
CA GLU A 147 -45.79 -28.68 -6.97
C GLU A 147 -46.03 -29.91 -7.86
N PHE A 148 -44.95 -30.55 -8.32
CA PHE A 148 -45.04 -31.77 -9.12
C PHE A 148 -45.61 -32.95 -8.32
N GLU A 149 -45.18 -33.12 -7.06
CA GLU A 149 -45.71 -34.16 -6.16
C GLU A 149 -47.20 -33.96 -5.86
N MET A 150 -47.65 -32.72 -5.65
CA MET A 150 -49.08 -32.42 -5.46
C MET A 150 -49.89 -32.71 -6.74
N LEU A 151 -49.38 -32.35 -7.91
CA LEU A 151 -50.05 -32.60 -9.19
C LEU A 151 -50.16 -34.11 -9.47
N GLU A 152 -49.11 -34.88 -9.18
CA GLU A 152 -49.14 -36.34 -9.33
C GLU A 152 -50.17 -36.97 -8.37
N GLN A 153 -50.24 -36.50 -7.12
CA GLN A 153 -51.26 -36.95 -6.18
C GLN A 153 -52.67 -36.64 -6.67
N GLU A 154 -52.91 -35.41 -7.14
CA GLU A 154 -54.22 -35.01 -7.69
C GLU A 154 -54.59 -35.84 -8.93
N PHE A 155 -53.63 -36.15 -9.79
CA PHE A 155 -53.84 -36.99 -10.96
C PHE A 155 -54.19 -38.44 -10.58
N GLN A 156 -53.48 -39.02 -9.61
CA GLN A 156 -53.80 -40.36 -9.10
C GLN A 156 -55.19 -40.40 -8.46
N ASP A 157 -55.55 -39.39 -7.68
CA ASP A 157 -56.88 -39.26 -7.09
C ASP A 157 -57.96 -39.11 -8.16
N PHE A 158 -57.73 -38.29 -9.19
CA PHE A 158 -58.66 -38.16 -10.31
C PHE A 158 -58.84 -39.49 -11.06
N LYS A 159 -57.76 -40.23 -11.28
CA LYS A 159 -57.79 -41.54 -11.93
C LYS A 159 -58.56 -42.56 -11.08
N ASN A 160 -58.35 -42.56 -9.77
CA ASN A 160 -59.08 -43.42 -8.83
C ASN A 160 -60.58 -43.08 -8.84
N ARG A 161 -60.94 -41.80 -8.71
CA ARG A 161 -62.34 -41.35 -8.79
C ARG A 161 -63.00 -41.67 -10.12
N SER A 162 -62.26 -41.58 -11.23
CA SER A 162 -62.79 -41.92 -12.55
C SER A 162 -63.02 -43.42 -12.69
N ARG A 163 -62.11 -44.27 -12.20
CA ARG A 163 -62.30 -45.72 -12.12
C ARG A 163 -63.46 -46.12 -11.23
N GLU A 164 -63.63 -45.45 -10.08
CA GLU A 164 -64.77 -45.67 -9.19
C GLU A 164 -66.10 -45.32 -9.88
N ARG A 165 -66.14 -44.20 -10.61
CA ARG A 165 -67.31 -43.80 -11.41
C ARG A 165 -67.63 -44.81 -12.51
N GLU A 166 -66.63 -45.26 -13.27
CA GLU A 166 -66.81 -46.29 -14.29
C GLU A 166 -67.29 -47.61 -13.69
N THR A 167 -66.72 -48.03 -12.56
CA THR A 167 -67.14 -49.26 -11.86
C THR A 167 -68.58 -49.14 -11.35
N LYS A 168 -68.96 -47.98 -10.81
CA LYS A 168 -70.33 -47.72 -10.37
C LYS A 168 -71.31 -47.76 -11.55
N LEU A 169 -70.99 -47.08 -12.65
CA LEU A 169 -71.80 -47.10 -13.88
C LEU A 169 -71.96 -48.52 -14.44
N MET A 170 -70.89 -49.33 -14.43
CA MET A 170 -70.96 -50.73 -14.87
C MET A 170 -71.87 -51.56 -13.97
N ARG A 171 -71.82 -51.36 -12.65
CA ARG A 171 -72.72 -52.04 -11.69
C ARG A 171 -74.17 -51.63 -11.90
N GLU A 172 -74.44 -50.34 -12.09
CA GLU A 172 -75.78 -49.82 -12.40
C GLU A 172 -76.29 -50.41 -13.73
N LEU A 173 -75.50 -50.36 -14.80
CA LEU A 173 -75.85 -50.96 -16.10
C LEU A 173 -76.13 -52.47 -16.01
N GLN A 174 -75.36 -53.20 -15.22
CA GLN A 174 -75.60 -54.63 -15.00
C GLN A 174 -76.90 -54.87 -14.23
N THR A 175 -77.20 -54.02 -13.23
CA THR A 175 -78.44 -54.11 -12.45
C THR A 175 -79.66 -53.81 -13.34
N GLU A 176 -79.58 -52.76 -14.17
CA GLU A 176 -80.61 -52.42 -15.16
C GLU A 176 -80.81 -53.56 -16.17
N ARG A 177 -79.72 -54.16 -16.67
CA ARG A 177 -79.81 -55.33 -17.58
C ARG A 177 -80.49 -56.53 -16.92
N ASN A 178 -80.08 -56.88 -15.70
CA ASN A 178 -80.67 -57.99 -14.96
C ASN A 178 -82.16 -57.75 -14.69
N ALA A 179 -82.55 -56.52 -14.31
CA ALA A 179 -83.94 -56.15 -14.08
C ALA A 179 -84.80 -56.27 -15.35
N VAL A 180 -84.27 -55.84 -16.52
CA VAL A 180 -84.96 -56.00 -17.81
C VAL A 180 -85.10 -57.47 -18.19
N GLU A 181 -84.09 -58.30 -17.93
CA GLU A 181 -84.14 -59.74 -18.21
C GLU A 181 -85.18 -60.45 -17.33
N GLU A 182 -85.25 -60.14 -16.03
CA GLU A 182 -86.29 -60.63 -15.13
C GLU A 182 -87.70 -60.21 -15.58
N LEU A 183 -87.88 -58.94 -15.98
CA LEU A 183 -89.16 -58.45 -16.52
C LEU A 183 -89.56 -59.21 -17.79
N ASN A 184 -88.63 -59.46 -18.70
CA ASN A 184 -88.89 -60.26 -19.90
C ASN A 184 -89.26 -61.71 -19.57
N GLN A 185 -88.59 -62.33 -18.60
CA GLN A 185 -88.95 -63.68 -18.13
C GLN A 185 -90.36 -63.72 -17.51
N GLN A 186 -90.73 -62.70 -16.73
CA GLN A 186 -92.08 -62.56 -16.17
C GLN A 186 -93.13 -62.37 -17.27
N LEU A 187 -92.86 -61.58 -18.30
CA LEU A 187 -93.75 -61.41 -19.45
C LEU A 187 -93.94 -62.72 -20.23
N VAL A 188 -92.87 -63.47 -20.48
CA VAL A 188 -92.94 -64.79 -21.13
C VAL A 188 -93.72 -65.80 -20.28
N ALA A 189 -93.55 -65.77 -18.95
CA ALA A 189 -94.33 -66.60 -18.04
C ALA A 189 -95.82 -66.22 -18.03
N ALA A 190 -96.14 -64.92 -18.05
CA ALA A 190 -97.51 -64.42 -18.16
C ALA A 190 -98.16 -64.79 -19.52
N GLN A 191 -97.37 -64.83 -20.60
CA GLN A 191 -97.83 -65.28 -21.92
C GLN A 191 -98.06 -66.79 -22.01
N ARG A 192 -97.32 -67.62 -21.25
CA ARG A 192 -97.57 -69.07 -21.15
C ARG A 192 -98.77 -69.44 -20.26
N GLY A 193 -99.35 -68.48 -19.52
CA GLY A 193 -100.45 -68.69 -18.57
C GLY A 193 -101.87 -68.49 -19.11
N LYS A 194 -102.06 -68.16 -20.40
CA LYS A 194 -103.40 -68.06 -21.02
C LYS A 194 -103.63 -69.16 -22.05
N PRO A 195 -104.38 -70.24 -21.75
CA PRO A 195 -105.09 -70.98 -22.78
C PRO A 195 -106.30 -70.16 -23.26
N GLY A 196 -106.52 -70.20 -24.57
CA GLY A 196 -107.70 -69.62 -25.22
C GLY A 196 -108.95 -70.46 -25.03
N VAL A 197 -110.07 -69.78 -25.31
CA VAL A 197 -111.50 -70.13 -25.17
C VAL A 197 -112.06 -69.88 -23.78
#